data_AF-A0A9E0F8B7-F1
#
_entry.id   AF-A0A9E0F8B7-F1
#
_cell.length_a   1.000
_cell.length_b   1.000
_cell.length_c   1.000
_cell.angle_alpha   90.00
_cell.angle_beta   90.00
_cell.angle_gamma   90.00
#
_symmetry.space_group_name_H-M   'P 1'
#
loop_
_entity.id
_entity.type
_entity.pdbx_description
1 polymer ?
#
loop_
_entity_poly.entity_id
_entity_poly.type
_entity_poly.pdbx_seq_one_letter_code
_entity_poly.pdbx_strand_id
1 'polypeptide(L)' 'MNKKSLSTLEFYKITDQLVSYACCDGAKKILRNLKPMTDITDINLRLDETNDALSRIFQKGTVDFSQTKDIR' A
#
# COMPACT_ATOMS: atom_id res chain seq x y z
N MET A 1 -2.02 -3.29 -19.09
CA MET A 1 -2.63 -4.26 -18.14
C MET A 1 -4.05 -4.59 -18.57
N ASN A 2 -4.41 -5.88 -18.54
CA ASN A 2 -5.75 -6.35 -18.92
C ASN A 2 -6.72 -6.25 -17.73
N LYS A 3 -7.77 -5.44 -17.85
CA LYS A 3 -8.79 -5.24 -16.80
C LYS A 3 -9.51 -6.54 -16.41
N LYS A 4 -9.74 -7.44 -17.37
CA LYS A 4 -10.40 -8.73 -17.12
C LYS A 4 -9.54 -9.59 -16.20
N SER A 5 -8.24 -9.69 -16.47
CA SER A 5 -7.30 -10.44 -15.65
C SER A 5 -7.23 -9.93 -14.21
N LEU A 6 -7.23 -8.61 -14.00
CA LEU A 6 -7.22 -8.02 -12.65
C LEU A 6 -8.50 -8.30 -11.87
N SER A 7 -9.64 -8.33 -12.55
CA SER A 7 -10.91 -8.72 -11.95
C SER A 7 -10.93 -10.20 -11.58
N THR A 8 -10.40 -11.07 -12.45
CA THR A 8 -10.29 -12.51 -12.21
C THR A 8 -9.32 -12.84 -11.08
N LEU A 9 -8.20 -12.13 -10.98
CA LEU A 9 -7.23 -12.25 -9.88
C LEU A 9 -7.67 -11.51 -8.62
N GLU A 10 -8.88 -10.92 -8.64
CA GLU A 10 -9.48 -10.22 -7.50
C GLU A 10 -8.61 -9.10 -6.93
N PHE A 11 -7.81 -8.44 -7.78
CA PHE A 11 -6.88 -7.40 -7.36
C PHE A 11 -7.58 -6.25 -6.61
N TYR A 12 -8.83 -5.95 -7.00
CA TYR A 12 -9.66 -4.94 -6.33
C TYR A 12 -9.92 -5.27 -4.85
N LYS A 13 -10.09 -6.56 -4.49
CA LYS A 13 -10.28 -6.97 -3.10
C LYS A 13 -9.04 -6.71 -2.26
N ILE A 14 -7.86 -6.97 -2.83
CA ILE A 14 -6.56 -6.71 -2.19
C ILE A 14 -6.43 -5.20 -1.93
N THR A 15 -6.71 -4.36 -2.93
CA THR A 15 -6.63 -2.91 -2.76
C THR A 15 -7.64 -2.39 -1.74
N ASP A 16 -8.86 -2.93 -1.72
CA ASP A 16 -9.88 -2.53 -0.74
C ASP A 16 -9.48 -2.91 0.69
N GLN A 17 -8.91 -4.11 0.86
CA GLN A 17 -8.38 -4.55 2.14
C GLN A 17 -7.23 -3.64 2.61
N LEU A 18 -6.28 -3.31 1.74
CA LEU A 18 -5.20 -2.37 2.08
C LEU A 18 -5.73 -0.98 2.47
N VAL A 19 -6.74 -0.47 1.75
CA VAL A 19 -7.37 0.82 2.05
C VAL A 19 -8.04 0.82 3.43
N SER A 20 -8.59 -0.33 3.87
CA SER A 20 -9.19 -0.45 5.21
C SER A 20 -8.17 -0.30 6.34
N TYR A 21 -6.90 -0.63 6.10
CA TYR A 21 -5.81 -0.48 7.08
C TYR A 21 -5.17 0.91 7.06
N ALA A 22 -5.49 1.76 6.08
CA ALA A 22 -4.87 3.08 5.98
C ALA A 22 -5.48 4.08 6.97
N CYS A 23 -4.64 4.66 7.83
CA CYS A 23 -5.04 5.62 8.85
C CYS A 23 -5.37 7.03 8.32
N CYS A 24 -4.84 7.42 7.15
CA CYS A 24 -5.01 8.76 6.59
C CYS A 24 -5.61 8.74 5.17
N ASP A 25 -6.34 9.79 4.81
CA ASP A 25 -7.03 9.86 3.51
C ASP A 25 -6.05 9.98 2.33
N GLY A 26 -4.87 10.57 2.55
CA GLY A 26 -3.77 10.57 1.59
C GLY A 26 -3.32 9.16 1.23
N ALA A 27 -3.07 8.31 2.24
CA ALA A 27 -2.70 6.91 2.02
C ALA A 27 -3.83 6.12 1.34
N LYS A 28 -5.09 6.32 1.76
CA LYS A 28 -6.25 5.69 1.08
C LYS A 28 -6.32 6.08 -0.40
N LYS A 29 -6.04 7.33 -0.76
CA LYS A 29 -6.02 7.79 -2.16
C LYS A 29 -4.89 7.14 -2.96
N ILE A 30 -3.71 6.99 -2.36
CA ILE A 30 -2.57 6.31 -2.99
C ILE A 30 -2.92 4.83 -3.24
N LEU A 31 -3.43 4.12 -2.23
CA LEU A 31 -3.76 2.70 -2.31
C LEU A 31 -4.87 2.40 -3.33
N ARG A 32 -5.90 3.26 -3.43
CA ARG A 32 -6.94 3.12 -4.46
C ARG A 32 -6.42 3.27 -5.89
N ASN A 33 -5.32 4.01 -6.07
CA ASN A 33 -4.68 4.21 -7.36
C ASN A 33 -3.50 3.25 -7.60
N LEU A 34 -3.27 2.30 -6.68
CA LEU A 34 -2.20 1.32 -6.78
C LEU A 34 -2.40 0.47 -8.05
N LYS A 35 -1.33 0.31 -8.81
CA LYS A 35 -1.30 -0.54 -10.00
C LYS A 35 -0.22 -1.61 -9.81
N PRO A 36 -0.47 -2.85 -10.28
CA PRO A 36 0.55 -3.87 -10.43
C PRO A 36 1.81 -3.31 -11.09
N MET A 37 2.94 -3.60 -10.48
CA MET A 37 4.27 -3.26 -11.00
C MET A 37 4.74 -4.38 -11.93
N THR A 38 5.55 -4.01 -12.92
CA THR A 38 6.15 -4.96 -13.88
C THR A 38 7.67 -4.88 -13.91
N ASP A 39 8.26 -3.84 -13.30
CA ASP A 39 9.69 -3.68 -13.20
C ASP A 39 10.21 -4.38 -11.93
N ILE A 40 11.22 -5.24 -12.09
CA ILE A 40 11.74 -6.05 -10.97
C ILE A 40 12.49 -5.21 -9.94
N THR A 41 13.14 -4.13 -10.34
CA THR A 41 13.90 -3.27 -9.44
C THR A 41 12.96 -2.48 -8.54
N ASP A 42 11.89 -1.92 -9.11
CA ASP A 42 10.83 -1.25 -8.35
C ASP A 42 10.12 -2.23 -7.40
N ILE A 43 9.84 -3.46 -7.87
CA ILE A 43 9.20 -4.48 -7.03
C ILE A 43 10.07 -4.81 -5.82
N ASN A 44 11.36 -5.08 -6.02
CA ASN A 44 12.28 -5.42 -4.93
C ASN A 44 12.39 -4.26 -3.93
N LEU A 45 12.56 -3.03 -4.41
CA LEU A 45 12.63 -1.85 -3.55
C LEU A 45 11.37 -1.73 -2.67
N ARG A 46 10.18 -1.88 -3.25
CA ARG A 46 8.91 -1.77 -2.51
C ARG A 46 8.69 -2.92 -1.53
N LEU A 47 9.20 -4.11 -1.83
CA LEU A 47 9.19 -5.25 -0.91
C LEU A 47 10.14 -5.02 0.26
N ASP A 48 11.34 -4.49 0.01
CA ASP A 48 12.31 -4.14 1.04
C ASP A 48 11.75 -3.07 1.98
N GLU A 49 11.17 -1.99 1.44
CA GLU A 49 10.48 -0.95 2.22
C GLU A 49 9.35 -1.52 3.10
N THR A 50 8.59 -2.50 2.57
CA THR A 50 7.52 -3.16 3.31
C THR A 50 8.07 -4.01 4.46
N ASN A 51 9.18 -4.72 4.23
CA ASN A 51 9.84 -5.54 5.24
C ASN A 51 10.47 -4.69 6.35
N ASP A 52 11.06 -3.55 5.99
CA ASP A 52 11.60 -2.58 6.93
C ASP A 52 10.49 -1.97 7.79
N ALA A 53 9.37 -1.59 7.19
CA ALA A 53 8.21 -1.09 7.90
C ALA A 53 7.64 -2.12 8.88
N LEU A 54 7.53 -3.39 8.45
CA LEU A 54 7.08 -4.49 9.30
C LEU A 54 8.01 -4.71 10.50
N SER A 55 9.32 -4.76 10.24
CA SER A 55 10.35 -4.93 11.27
C SER A 55 10.30 -3.78 12.29
N ARG A 56 10.11 -2.55 11.82
CA ARG A 56 9.95 -1.37 12.69
C ARG A 56 8.72 -1.49 13.58
N ILE A 57 7.59 -1.91 13.04
CA ILE A 57 6.34 -2.09 13.81
C ILE A 57 6.54 -3.16 14.90
N PHE A 58 7.19 -4.28 14.59
CA PHE A 58 7.46 -5.31 15.60
C PHE A 58 8.41 -4.84 16.71
N GLN A 59 9.41 -4.04 16.38
CA GLN A 59 10.41 -3.60 17.35
C GLN A 59 9.99 -2.38 18.18
N LYS A 60 9.20 -1.46 17.60
CA LYS A 60 8.89 -0.16 18.20
C LYS A 60 7.39 0.09 18.39
N GLY A 61 6.55 -0.86 17.97
CA GLY A 61 5.10 -0.69 17.95
C GLY A 61 4.60 0.11 16.75
N THR A 62 3.28 0.17 16.62
CA THR A 62 2.61 0.86 15.52
C THR A 62 2.79 2.37 15.61
N VAL A 63 3.02 3.02 14.48
CA VAL A 63 3.09 4.48 14.37
C VAL A 63 1.71 5.03 14.02
N ASP A 64 1.24 6.04 14.76
CA ASP A 64 -0.03 6.70 14.45
C ASP A 64 0.18 7.86 13.46
N PHE A 65 -0.53 7.79 12.34
CA PHE A 65 -0.54 8.81 11.29
C PHE A 65 -1.89 9.52 11.16
N SER A 66 -2.81 9.32 12.10
CA SER A 66 -4.17 9.89 12.09
C SER A 66 -4.20 11.42 12.05
N GLN A 67 -3.19 12.08 12.63
CA GLN A 67 -3.08 13.54 12.72
C GLN A 67 -2.28 14.18 11.57
N THR A 68 -1.90 13.41 10.55
CA THR A 68 -1.15 13.95 9.42
C THR A 68 -2.03 14.86 8.57
N LYS A 69 -1.64 16.14 8.45
CA LYS A 69 -2.32 17.13 7.61
C LYS A 69 -1.63 17.22 6.24
N ASP A 70 -2.43 17.33 5.19
CA ASP A 70 -1.98 17.57 3.83
C ASP A 70 -1.40 18.99 3.73
N ILE A 71 -0.07 19.09 3.63
CA ILE A 71 0.66 20.34 3.39
C ILE A 71 0.80 20.50 1.87
N ARG A 72 -0.08 21.33 1.29
CA ARG A 72 0.00 21.77 -0.12
C ARG A 72 0.61 23.14 -0.24
#